data_AF-A0A957YX39-F1
#
_entry.id   AF-A0A957YX39-F1
#
_cell.length_a   1.000
_cell.length_b   1.000
_cell.length_c   1.000
_cell.angle_alpha   90.00
_cell.angle_beta   90.00
_cell.angle_gamma   90.00
#
_symmetry.space_group_name_H-M   'P 1'
#
loop_
_entity.id
_entity.type
_entity.pdbx_description
1 polymer ?
#
loop_
_entity_poly.entity_id
_entity_poly.type
_entity_poly.pdbx_seq_one_letter_code
_entity_poly.pdbx_strand_id
1 'polypeptide(L)'
;MSNMPRRITQRVARSHPPTRQPIIHLLRLLLLLSMVVPQLPLTTALAAPVSAPATKVADAPTPKPLTQAACPAGPSGLPDVVDRTNFCVRYDDADTTLAQATQVADITQQYWDRYTTDFGFATPAFTDKLVVEIRDDASCNGATGAGVNYLYVYNGCFANPESIQKVTGHELFHRVQYSYDGDE
;
A
#
# COMPACT_ATOMS: atom_id res chain seq x y z
N MET A 1 15.29 79.05 26.28
CA MET A 1 13.98 79.22 25.60
C MET A 1 13.76 78.00 24.72
N SER A 2 12.75 77.19 25.07
CA SER A 2 12.36 75.94 24.41
C SER A 2 12.01 76.14 22.94
N ASN A 3 12.33 75.15 22.10
CA ASN A 3 11.55 74.82 20.91
C ASN A 3 11.61 73.31 20.64
N MET A 4 10.45 72.66 20.82
CA MET A 4 10.19 71.25 20.49
C MET A 4 10.22 71.00 18.98
N PRO A 5 10.64 69.81 18.52
CA PRO A 5 10.22 69.27 17.24
C PRO A 5 9.01 68.34 17.36
N ARG A 6 8.03 68.57 16.47
CA ARG A 6 6.77 67.84 16.29
C ARG A 6 7.01 66.36 15.95
N ARG A 7 6.28 65.46 16.63
CA ARG A 7 6.05 64.07 16.19
C ARG A 7 5.08 64.08 15.00
N ILE A 8 5.54 63.57 13.85
CA ILE A 8 4.69 63.19 12.71
C ILE A 8 4.47 61.68 12.81
N THR A 9 3.23 61.29 13.09
CA THR A 9 2.78 59.90 13.11
C THR A 9 2.53 59.44 11.66
N GLN A 10 3.46 58.67 11.09
CA GLN A 10 3.21 57.97 9.83
C GLN A 10 2.29 56.76 10.09
N ARG A 11 1.09 56.81 9.51
CA ARG A 11 0.15 55.69 9.45
C ARG A 11 0.60 54.76 8.32
N VAL A 12 1.21 53.63 8.67
CA VAL A 12 1.50 52.56 7.70
C VAL A 12 0.21 51.80 7.43
N ALA A 13 -0.36 51.97 6.24
CA ALA A 13 -1.49 51.17 5.77
C ALA A 13 -0.99 49.72 5.49
N ARG A 14 -1.52 48.75 6.24
CA ARG A 14 -1.31 47.33 5.96
C ARG A 14 -2.18 46.91 4.78
N SER A 15 -1.57 46.73 3.62
CA SER A 15 -2.17 46.01 2.49
C SER A 15 -2.27 44.52 2.85
N HIS A 16 -3.49 44.00 2.91
CA HIS A 16 -3.72 42.55 3.02
C HIS A 16 -3.34 41.85 1.72
N PRO A 17 -2.58 40.74 1.74
CA PRO A 17 -2.36 39.94 0.56
C PRO A 17 -3.67 39.22 0.17
N PRO A 18 -3.96 39.06 -1.14
CA PRO A 18 -5.13 38.33 -1.59
C PRO A 18 -5.00 36.85 -1.20
N THR A 19 -6.04 36.33 -0.56
CA THR A 19 -6.24 34.93 -0.20
C THR A 19 -6.18 34.05 -1.45
N ARG A 20 -5.11 33.25 -1.57
CA ARG A 20 -5.00 32.16 -2.56
C ARG A 20 -5.99 31.05 -2.22
N GLN A 21 -7.27 31.26 -2.49
CA GLN A 21 -8.33 30.27 -2.31
C GLN A 21 -8.77 29.46 -3.57
N PRO A 22 -8.34 29.71 -4.83
CA PRO A 22 -8.92 28.96 -5.94
C PRO A 22 -8.40 27.51 -6.06
N ILE A 23 -7.18 27.23 -5.59
CA ILE A 23 -6.53 25.91 -5.78
C ILE A 23 -7.15 24.84 -4.85
N ILE A 24 -7.53 25.21 -3.63
CA ILE A 24 -8.10 24.27 -2.64
C ILE A 24 -9.50 23.81 -3.07
N HIS A 25 -10.28 24.69 -3.71
CA HIS A 25 -11.61 24.34 -4.22
C HIS A 25 -11.53 23.44 -5.46
N LEU A 26 -10.54 23.64 -6.33
CA LEU A 26 -10.32 22.78 -7.50
C LEU A 26 -9.91 21.35 -7.08
N LEU A 27 -9.04 21.22 -6.08
CA LEU A 27 -8.61 19.92 -5.54
C LEU A 27 -9.78 19.17 -4.85
N ARG A 28 -10.64 19.89 -4.12
CA ARG A 28 -11.86 19.30 -3.51
C ARG A 28 -12.90 18.88 -4.56
N LEU A 29 -13.03 19.60 -5.67
CA LEU A 29 -13.96 19.23 -6.75
C LEU A 29 -13.49 17.96 -7.48
N LEU A 30 -12.17 17.82 -7.71
CA LEU A 30 -11.57 16.61 -8.30
C LEU A 30 -11.74 15.36 -7.41
N LEU A 31 -11.58 15.50 -6.08
CA LEU A 31 -11.82 14.41 -5.12
C LEU A 31 -13.29 14.00 -4.99
N LEU A 32 -14.23 14.93 -5.21
CA LEU A 32 -15.65 14.62 -5.21
C LEU A 32 -16.09 13.95 -6.53
N LEU A 33 -15.48 14.30 -7.67
CA LEU A 33 -15.77 13.64 -8.95
C LEU A 33 -15.29 12.18 -9.00
N SER A 34 -14.23 11.81 -8.27
CA SER A 34 -13.77 10.40 -8.23
C SER A 34 -14.68 9.47 -7.44
N MET A 35 -15.67 9.98 -6.70
CA MET A 35 -16.65 9.16 -5.97
C MET A 35 -17.91 8.86 -6.78
N VAL A 36 -18.02 9.37 -8.00
CA VAL A 36 -19.12 9.05 -8.93
C VAL A 36 -18.57 8.22 -10.10
N VAL A 37 -17.91 7.11 -9.78
CA VAL A 37 -17.73 6.04 -10.77
C VAL A 37 -18.92 5.11 -10.62
N PRO A 38 -19.85 5.05 -11.59
CA PRO A 38 -20.91 4.04 -11.56
C PRO A 38 -20.25 2.66 -11.56
N GLN A 39 -20.59 1.86 -10.56
CA GLN A 39 -20.24 0.44 -10.52
C GLN A 39 -20.91 -0.23 -11.72
N LEU A 40 -20.13 -0.47 -12.78
CA LEU A 40 -20.55 -1.34 -13.87
C LEU A 40 -20.67 -2.76 -13.31
N PRO A 41 -21.79 -3.47 -13.55
CA PRO A 41 -21.88 -4.87 -13.18
C PRO A 41 -20.84 -5.68 -13.95
N LEU A 42 -20.01 -6.45 -13.25
CA LEU A 42 -19.21 -7.51 -13.84
C LEU A 42 -20.17 -8.56 -14.42
N THR A 43 -20.47 -8.48 -15.72
CA THR A 43 -21.03 -9.61 -16.46
C THR A 43 -19.95 -10.67 -16.58
N THR A 44 -20.06 -11.72 -15.75
CA THR A 44 -19.37 -12.99 -15.94
C THR A 44 -19.80 -13.60 -17.28
N ALA A 45 -18.98 -13.43 -18.31
CA ALA A 45 -19.04 -14.28 -19.48
C ALA A 45 -18.42 -15.64 -19.10
N LEU A 46 -19.24 -16.68 -18.97
CA LEU A 46 -18.74 -18.05 -19.04
C LEU A 46 -18.17 -18.24 -20.45
N ALA A 47 -16.85 -18.25 -20.59
CA ALA A 47 -16.22 -18.81 -21.77
C ALA A 47 -16.49 -20.33 -21.77
N ALA A 48 -17.26 -20.79 -22.76
CA ALA A 48 -17.39 -22.21 -23.04
C ALA A 48 -16.00 -22.80 -23.37
N PRO A 49 -15.71 -24.06 -23.00
CA PRO A 49 -14.46 -24.70 -23.38
C PRO A 49 -14.45 -24.93 -24.90
N VAL A 50 -13.60 -24.18 -25.61
CA VAL A 50 -13.20 -24.54 -26.97
C VAL A 50 -12.28 -25.75 -26.86
N SER A 51 -12.78 -26.92 -27.27
CA SER A 51 -11.96 -28.09 -27.53
C SER A 51 -11.06 -27.82 -28.73
N ALA A 52 -9.81 -27.44 -28.48
CA ALA A 52 -8.78 -27.42 -29.51
C ALA A 52 -8.27 -28.86 -29.77
N PRO A 53 -7.99 -29.25 -31.03
CA PRO A 53 -7.38 -30.54 -31.33
C PRO A 53 -5.95 -30.60 -30.79
N ALA A 54 -5.62 -31.72 -30.12
CA ALA A 54 -4.33 -32.01 -29.55
C ALA A 54 -3.24 -32.03 -30.63
N THR A 55 -2.45 -30.96 -30.70
CA THR A 55 -1.17 -30.96 -31.42
C THR A 55 -0.13 -31.50 -30.46
N LYS A 56 0.56 -32.56 -30.86
CA LYS A 56 1.60 -33.24 -30.08
C LYS A 56 2.77 -32.27 -29.86
N VAL A 57 2.81 -31.60 -28.71
CA VAL A 57 3.93 -30.75 -28.31
C VAL A 57 5.11 -31.66 -28.02
N ALA A 58 6.15 -31.56 -28.83
CA ALA A 58 7.45 -32.18 -28.57
C ALA A 58 8.00 -31.62 -27.26
N ASP A 59 8.60 -32.50 -26.44
CA ASP A 59 9.14 -32.24 -25.11
C ASP A 59 9.97 -30.95 -25.06
N ALA A 60 9.32 -29.84 -24.69
CA ALA A 60 10.01 -28.69 -24.14
C ALA A 60 10.52 -29.11 -22.75
N PRO A 61 11.80 -28.88 -22.41
CA PRO A 61 12.31 -29.21 -21.09
C PRO A 61 11.44 -28.49 -20.04
N THR A 62 10.85 -29.27 -19.14
CA THR A 62 10.07 -28.75 -18.02
C THR A 62 10.94 -27.72 -17.29
N PRO A 63 10.51 -26.45 -17.17
CA PRO A 63 11.25 -25.47 -16.41
C PRO A 63 11.48 -26.03 -15.01
N LYS A 64 12.76 -26.15 -14.63
CA LYS A 64 13.13 -26.51 -13.26
C LYS A 64 12.37 -25.56 -12.33
N PRO A 65 11.59 -26.05 -11.34
CA PRO A 65 10.94 -25.16 -10.40
C PRO A 65 12.00 -24.27 -9.78
N LEU A 66 11.87 -22.95 -9.92
CA LEU A 66 12.64 -22.02 -9.11
C LEU A 66 12.29 -22.37 -7.66
N THR A 67 13.26 -22.86 -6.89
CA THR A 67 13.09 -23.09 -5.46
C THR A 67 12.71 -21.75 -4.84
N GLN A 68 11.43 -21.61 -4.45
CA GLN A 68 10.91 -20.43 -3.78
C GLN A 68 11.76 -20.15 -2.54
N ALA A 69 12.24 -18.91 -2.40
CA ALA A 69 12.98 -18.50 -1.22
C ALA A 69 12.09 -18.70 0.02
N ALA A 70 12.67 -19.30 1.07
CA ALA A 70 11.98 -19.45 2.35
C ALA A 70 11.61 -18.08 2.91
N CYS A 71 10.45 -17.98 3.57
CA CYS A 71 10.02 -16.75 4.23
C CYS A 71 11.05 -16.30 5.27
N PRO A 72 11.72 -15.14 5.09
CA PRO A 72 12.71 -14.65 6.04
C PRO A 72 12.10 -14.47 7.43
N ALA A 73 12.91 -14.59 8.48
CA ALA A 73 12.46 -14.24 9.83
C ALA A 73 12.18 -12.73 9.87
N GLY A 74 11.02 -12.37 10.42
CA GLY A 74 10.70 -10.98 10.72
C GLY A 74 11.29 -10.52 12.06
N PRO A 75 11.42 -9.21 12.31
CA PRO A 75 11.99 -8.68 13.55
C PRO A 75 11.20 -9.05 14.81
N SER A 76 9.91 -9.41 14.68
CA SER A 76 9.06 -9.73 15.83
C SER A 76 9.09 -11.20 16.21
N GLY A 77 9.82 -12.05 15.48
CA GLY A 77 9.95 -13.47 15.82
C GLY A 77 8.66 -14.28 15.69
N LEU A 78 7.69 -13.80 14.92
CA LEU A 78 6.37 -14.43 14.75
C LEU A 78 6.50 -15.83 14.11
N PRO A 79 5.87 -16.87 14.70
CA PRO A 79 6.14 -18.26 14.35
C PRO A 79 5.45 -18.73 13.06
N ASP A 80 4.25 -18.24 12.78
CA ASP A 80 3.39 -18.75 11.71
C ASP A 80 3.56 -17.99 10.40
N VAL A 81 3.31 -18.65 9.27
CA VAL A 81 3.57 -18.12 7.94
C VAL A 81 2.45 -18.45 6.94
N VAL A 82 2.00 -17.44 6.19
CA VAL A 82 1.32 -17.60 4.90
C VAL A 82 2.29 -17.19 3.79
N ASP A 83 2.72 -18.14 2.98
CA ASP A 83 3.78 -17.92 1.99
C ASP A 83 3.23 -17.54 0.60
N ARG A 84 3.88 -16.58 -0.06
CA ARG A 84 3.62 -16.15 -1.46
C ARG A 84 4.94 -16.09 -2.22
N THR A 85 4.93 -15.77 -3.52
CA THR A 85 6.17 -15.80 -4.31
C THR A 85 7.16 -14.71 -3.88
N ASN A 86 6.72 -13.45 -3.83
CA ASN A 86 7.59 -12.27 -3.61
C ASN A 86 7.55 -11.74 -2.16
N PHE A 87 6.62 -12.23 -1.36
CA PHE A 87 6.47 -11.83 0.04
C PHE A 87 5.93 -13.01 0.86
N CYS A 88 5.90 -12.85 2.17
CA CYS A 88 5.20 -13.74 3.06
C CYS A 88 4.56 -12.96 4.20
N VAL A 89 3.48 -13.50 4.76
CA VAL A 89 2.81 -12.93 5.94
C VAL A 89 3.21 -13.76 7.15
N ARG A 90 3.80 -13.13 8.16
CA ARG A 90 4.08 -13.73 9.46
C ARG A 90 3.07 -13.28 10.50
N TYR A 91 2.64 -14.21 11.35
CA TYR A 91 1.66 -13.97 12.41
C TYR A 91 1.87 -14.92 13.59
N ASP A 92 1.13 -14.71 14.67
CA ASP A 92 1.01 -15.62 15.79
C ASP A 92 -0.45 -16.11 15.85
N ASP A 93 -0.66 -17.43 15.77
CA ASP A 93 -1.99 -18.04 15.79
C ASP A 93 -2.75 -17.85 17.11
N ALA A 94 -2.06 -17.45 18.19
CA ALA A 94 -2.67 -17.07 19.46
C ALA A 94 -3.55 -15.82 19.35
N ASP A 95 -3.16 -14.86 18.51
CA ASP A 95 -3.78 -13.52 18.43
C ASP A 95 -4.33 -13.20 17.03
N THR A 96 -3.96 -13.96 16.01
CA THR A 96 -4.39 -13.76 14.62
C THR A 96 -4.79 -15.09 13.98
N THR A 97 -6.01 -15.18 13.47
CA THR A 97 -6.45 -16.42 12.79
C THR A 97 -5.78 -16.58 11.42
N LEU A 98 -5.59 -17.83 10.98
CA LEU A 98 -5.11 -18.15 9.63
C LEU A 98 -5.96 -17.48 8.54
N ALA A 99 -7.27 -17.34 8.74
CA ALA A 99 -8.17 -16.67 7.81
C ALA A 99 -7.82 -15.18 7.66
N GLN A 100 -7.58 -14.48 8.77
CA GLN A 100 -7.14 -13.09 8.75
C GLN A 100 -5.75 -12.95 8.12
N ALA A 101 -4.80 -13.83 8.45
CA ALA A 101 -3.46 -13.81 7.86
C ALA A 101 -3.50 -14.06 6.34
N THR A 102 -4.34 -15.00 5.90
CA THR A 102 -4.57 -15.26 4.47
C THR A 102 -5.20 -14.05 3.80
N GLN A 103 -6.16 -13.39 4.45
CA GLN A 103 -6.77 -12.18 3.92
C GLN A 103 -5.75 -11.03 3.75
N VAL A 104 -4.85 -10.83 4.71
CA VAL A 104 -3.74 -9.87 4.58
C VAL A 104 -2.84 -10.25 3.41
N ALA A 105 -2.52 -11.53 3.22
CA ALA A 105 -1.73 -11.99 2.09
C ALA A 105 -2.42 -11.70 0.75
N ASP A 106 -3.72 -11.99 0.63
CA ASP A 106 -4.48 -11.78 -0.60
C ASP A 106 -4.60 -10.29 -0.94
N ILE A 107 -4.85 -9.44 0.07
CA ILE A 107 -4.89 -7.98 -0.09
C ILE A 107 -3.51 -7.44 -0.49
N THR A 108 -2.44 -7.94 0.11
CA THR A 108 -1.07 -7.56 -0.24
C THR A 108 -0.80 -7.86 -1.71
N GLN A 109 -1.12 -9.07 -2.17
CA GLN A 109 -0.95 -9.45 -3.59
C GLN A 109 -1.81 -8.57 -4.50
N GLN A 110 -3.08 -8.32 -4.15
CA GLN A 110 -3.97 -7.49 -4.96
C GLN A 110 -3.44 -6.06 -5.13
N TYR A 111 -2.95 -5.44 -4.06
CA TYR A 111 -2.37 -4.09 -4.16
C TYR A 111 -1.03 -4.11 -4.91
N TRP A 112 -0.18 -5.10 -4.66
CA TRP A 112 1.07 -5.28 -5.38
C TRP A 112 0.85 -5.35 -6.89
N ASP A 113 -0.07 -6.20 -7.33
CA ASP A 113 -0.44 -6.36 -8.73
C ASP A 113 -0.97 -5.03 -9.26
N ARG A 114 -1.96 -4.42 -8.61
CA ARG A 114 -2.53 -3.14 -9.05
C ARG A 114 -1.50 -2.02 -9.16
N TYR A 115 -0.56 -1.92 -8.22
CA TYR A 115 0.50 -0.92 -8.28
C TYR A 115 1.41 -1.12 -9.50
N THR A 116 1.80 -2.36 -9.77
CA THR A 116 2.76 -2.67 -10.83
C THR A 116 2.12 -2.76 -12.23
N THR A 117 0.93 -3.36 -12.34
CA THR A 117 0.25 -3.63 -13.61
C THR A 117 -0.68 -2.50 -14.04
N ASP A 118 -1.52 -2.00 -13.12
CA ASP A 118 -2.60 -1.09 -13.48
C ASP A 118 -2.13 0.37 -13.43
N PHE A 119 -1.24 0.69 -12.49
CA PHE A 119 -0.73 2.05 -12.29
C PHE A 119 0.69 2.27 -12.83
N GLY A 120 1.42 1.20 -13.13
CA GLY A 120 2.79 1.29 -13.63
C GLY A 120 3.78 1.87 -12.63
N PHE A 121 3.52 1.71 -11.33
CA PHE A 121 4.48 2.06 -10.29
C PHE A 121 5.62 1.04 -10.24
N ALA A 122 6.71 1.44 -9.57
CA ALA A 122 7.76 0.51 -9.19
C ALA A 122 7.18 -0.64 -8.36
N THR A 123 7.82 -1.81 -8.47
CA THR A 123 7.55 -2.93 -7.56
C THR A 123 7.83 -2.50 -6.13
N PRO A 124 6.99 -2.84 -5.13
CA PRO A 124 7.28 -2.53 -3.73
C PRO A 124 8.66 -3.00 -3.31
N ALA A 125 9.42 -2.18 -2.58
CA ALA A 125 10.78 -2.48 -2.21
C ALA A 125 10.91 -3.77 -1.40
N PHE A 126 11.81 -4.66 -1.80
CA PHE A 126 12.12 -5.92 -1.12
C PHE A 126 13.47 -6.51 -1.52
N THR A 127 14.12 -7.19 -0.58
CA THR A 127 15.29 -8.04 -0.82
C THR A 127 14.89 -9.51 -0.67
N ASP A 128 15.10 -10.32 -1.71
CA ASP A 128 14.68 -11.73 -1.86
C ASP A 128 13.16 -11.95 -1.73
N LYS A 129 12.60 -11.62 -0.56
CA LYS A 129 11.20 -11.76 -0.22
C LYS A 129 10.80 -10.77 0.87
N LEU A 130 9.76 -9.97 0.65
CA LEU A 130 9.26 -9.02 1.65
C LEU A 130 8.58 -9.75 2.81
N VAL A 131 8.88 -9.34 4.06
CA VAL A 131 8.14 -9.83 5.23
C VAL A 131 7.00 -8.87 5.59
N VAL A 132 5.78 -9.36 5.62
CA VAL A 132 4.60 -8.66 6.14
C VAL A 132 4.28 -9.25 7.51
N GLU A 133 4.42 -8.51 8.59
CA GLU A 133 4.07 -8.99 9.92
C GLU A 133 2.67 -8.54 10.33
N ILE A 134 1.91 -9.43 10.97
CA ILE A 134 0.70 -9.09 11.72
C ILE A 134 1.06 -9.15 13.19
N ARG A 135 1.08 -8.00 13.86
CA ARG A 135 1.46 -7.88 15.26
C ARG A 135 0.21 -7.69 16.13
N ASP A 136 0.28 -8.20 17.36
CA ASP A 136 -0.78 -8.00 18.35
C ASP A 136 -0.69 -6.59 18.97
N ASP A 137 -1.63 -5.72 18.61
CA ASP A 137 -1.78 -4.38 19.19
C ASP A 137 -3.19 -3.84 18.88
N ALA A 138 -3.75 -3.02 19.76
CA ALA A 138 -5.08 -2.42 19.58
C ALA A 138 -5.12 -1.28 18.55
N SER A 139 -3.97 -0.78 18.09
CA SER A 139 -3.82 0.28 17.10
C SER A 139 -4.22 -0.16 15.68
N CYS A 140 -4.47 0.82 14.81
CA CYS A 140 -4.70 0.61 13.37
C CYS A 140 -3.51 0.92 12.49
N ASN A 141 -2.43 1.47 13.05
CA ASN A 141 -1.34 1.98 12.24
C ASN A 141 -0.29 0.88 12.05
N GLY A 142 0.10 0.59 10.83
CA GLY A 142 1.30 -0.19 10.61
C GLY A 142 2.54 0.68 10.64
N ALA A 143 3.66 0.09 10.24
CA ALA A 143 4.78 0.87 9.73
C ALA A 143 5.69 0.03 8.83
N THR A 144 6.54 0.74 8.11
CA THR A 144 7.75 0.26 7.49
C THR A 144 8.81 1.37 7.53
N GLY A 145 9.98 1.13 6.96
CA GLY A 145 11.06 2.12 6.90
C GLY A 145 11.98 1.88 5.71
N ALA A 146 12.80 2.89 5.42
CA ALA A 146 13.91 2.78 4.48
C ALA A 146 14.95 1.76 4.99
N GLY A 147 15.52 0.94 4.11
CA GLY A 147 16.58 -0.03 4.44
C GLY A 147 16.18 -1.19 5.36
N VAL A 148 14.87 -1.42 5.55
CA VAL A 148 14.36 -2.64 6.18
C VAL A 148 13.61 -3.46 5.15
N ASN A 149 13.60 -4.79 5.28
CA ASN A 149 12.89 -5.68 4.35
C ASN A 149 11.56 -6.21 4.95
N TYR A 150 10.86 -5.36 5.69
CA TYR A 150 9.57 -5.71 6.26
C TYR A 150 8.62 -4.52 6.34
N LEU A 151 7.34 -4.82 6.41
CA LEU A 151 6.30 -3.94 6.92
C LEU A 151 5.48 -4.70 7.95
N TYR A 152 4.78 -3.99 8.82
CA TYR A 152 3.86 -4.61 9.74
C TYR A 152 2.53 -3.87 9.79
N VAL A 153 1.48 -4.61 10.11
CA VAL A 153 0.14 -4.13 10.44
C VAL A 153 -0.28 -4.71 11.78
N TYR A 154 -1.24 -4.08 12.45
CA TYR A 154 -1.76 -4.56 13.72
C TYR A 154 -3.12 -5.25 13.55
N ASN A 155 -3.30 -6.39 14.23
CA ASN A 155 -4.54 -7.17 14.24
C ASN A 155 -5.73 -6.42 14.88
N GLY A 156 -5.48 -5.41 15.73
CA GLY A 156 -6.51 -4.60 16.39
C GLY A 156 -7.49 -3.94 15.43
N CYS A 157 -7.12 -3.78 14.16
CA CYS A 157 -7.97 -3.18 13.14
C CYS A 157 -8.54 -4.16 12.12
N PHE A 158 -8.53 -5.45 12.46
CA PHE A 158 -9.12 -6.50 11.63
C PHE A 158 -10.62 -6.70 11.91
N ALA A 159 -11.29 -5.70 12.51
CA ALA A 159 -12.73 -5.72 12.79
C ALA A 159 -13.59 -5.87 11.53
N ASN A 160 -13.09 -5.45 10.36
CA ASN A 160 -13.74 -5.67 9.07
C ASN A 160 -12.73 -5.71 7.92
N PRO A 161 -13.09 -6.32 6.77
CA PRO A 161 -12.22 -6.40 5.59
C PRO A 161 -11.73 -5.06 5.04
N GLU A 162 -12.55 -4.02 5.09
CA GLU A 162 -12.20 -2.69 4.57
C GLU A 162 -11.03 -2.07 5.35
N SER A 163 -10.99 -2.29 6.67
CA SER A 163 -9.92 -1.77 7.53
C SER A 163 -8.61 -2.48 7.25
N ILE A 164 -8.63 -3.82 7.11
CA ILE A 164 -7.47 -4.61 6.67
C ILE A 164 -6.96 -4.08 5.32
N GLN A 165 -7.87 -3.84 4.38
CA GLN A 165 -7.53 -3.33 3.05
C GLN A 165 -6.82 -1.98 3.12
N LYS A 166 -7.35 -1.03 3.91
CA LYS A 166 -6.77 0.31 4.04
C LYS A 166 -5.37 0.27 4.64
N VAL A 167 -5.18 -0.44 5.74
CA VAL A 167 -3.89 -0.45 6.45
C VAL A 167 -2.84 -1.20 5.65
N THR A 168 -3.16 -2.38 5.13
CA THR A 168 -2.22 -3.18 4.32
C THR A 168 -1.82 -2.46 3.04
N GLY A 169 -2.76 -1.84 2.33
CA GLY A 169 -2.46 -1.05 1.14
C GLY A 169 -1.63 0.20 1.45
N HIS A 170 -1.93 0.89 2.56
CA HIS A 170 -1.18 2.06 3.00
C HIS A 170 0.30 1.73 3.29
N GLU A 171 0.55 0.69 4.08
CA GLU A 171 1.93 0.29 4.42
C GLU A 171 2.69 -0.28 3.22
N LEU A 172 2.02 -1.04 2.35
CA LEU A 172 2.64 -1.55 1.13
C LEU A 172 3.03 -0.41 0.19
N PHE A 173 2.24 0.68 0.14
CA PHE A 173 2.56 1.82 -0.69
C PHE A 173 3.82 2.56 -0.21
N HIS A 174 4.13 2.55 1.09
CA HIS A 174 5.41 3.05 1.58
C HIS A 174 6.59 2.26 1.01
N ARG A 175 6.46 0.93 0.83
CA ARG A 175 7.49 0.13 0.13
C ARG A 175 7.67 0.56 -1.33
N VAL A 176 6.59 0.91 -2.03
CA VAL A 176 6.67 1.46 -3.40
C VAL A 176 7.45 2.79 -3.40
N GLN A 177 7.23 3.65 -2.40
CA GLN A 177 7.97 4.92 -2.28
C GLN A 177 9.48 4.68 -2.14
N TYR A 178 9.88 3.73 -1.28
CA TYR A 178 11.30 3.42 -1.09
C TYR A 178 12.00 2.85 -2.33
N SER A 179 11.27 2.17 -3.21
CA SER A 179 11.82 1.72 -4.50
C SER A 179 12.20 2.86 -5.44
N TYR A 180 11.58 4.04 -5.28
CA TYR A 180 11.99 5.24 -6.03
C TYR A 180 13.17 5.96 -5.39
N ASP A 181 13.34 5.84 -4.07
CA ASP A 181 14.48 6.40 -3.33
C ASP A 181 15.74 5.53 -3.49
N GLY A 182 15.57 4.25 -3.80
CA GLY A 182 16.66 3.26 -3.90
C GLY A 182 17.07 2.65 -2.56
N ASP A 183 16.26 2.84 -1.52
CA ASP A 183 16.51 2.42 -0.13
C ASP A 183 15.83 1.07 0.19
N GLU A 184 16.15 0.06 -0.61
CA GLU A 184 15.67 -1.33 -0.50
C GLU A 184 16.29 -2.08 0.70
#